data_AF-A0A439CSB8-F1
#
_entry.id   AF-A0A439CSB8-F1
#
_cell.length_a   1.000
_cell.length_b   1.000
_cell.length_c   1.000
_cell.angle_alpha   90.00
_cell.angle_beta   90.00
_cell.angle_gamma   90.00
#
_symmetry.space_group_name_H-M   'P 1'
#
loop_
_entity.id
_entity.type
_entity.pdbx_description
1 polymer ?
#
loop_
_entity_poly.entity_id
_entity_poly.type
_entity_poly.pdbx_seq_one_letter_code
_entity_poly.pdbx_strand_id
1 'polypeptide(L)'
;MSSSHPDGSYTKLYLTIFVFRGQPDVYYKRHVLIYFRSAEDPEFHETVHAIRDDEESPWRVDRVHKKTDWDMSASYLYHCDGGALLVPKGQEMAPVDIMASISVEHREADSGWNCQNFLLEGLKELVAAGYQEQEWYNAVEDALMDLLLDGAVG
;
A
#
# COMPACT_ATOMS: atom_id res chain seq x y z
N MET A 1 2.42 -30.53 33.30
CA MET A 1 2.49 -30.60 31.82
C MET A 1 2.95 -29.23 31.36
N SER A 2 4.16 -29.17 30.78
CA SER A 2 4.79 -27.91 30.39
C SER A 2 4.10 -27.35 29.14
N SER A 3 3.65 -26.11 29.22
CA SER A 3 3.13 -25.35 28.08
C SER A 3 4.28 -25.02 27.12
N SER A 4 4.34 -25.71 25.98
CA SER A 4 5.13 -25.25 24.84
C SER A 4 4.34 -24.14 24.15
N HIS A 5 4.59 -22.89 24.51
CA HIS A 5 4.37 -21.80 23.56
C HIS A 5 5.37 -22.05 22.42
N PRO A 6 4.95 -22.15 21.14
CA PRO A 6 5.91 -21.99 20.07
C PRO A 6 6.50 -20.59 20.26
N ASP A 7 7.81 -20.49 20.39
CA ASP A 7 8.50 -19.20 20.28
C ASP A 7 7.98 -18.57 18.98
N GLY A 8 7.17 -17.52 19.11
CA GLY A 8 6.55 -16.84 17.99
C GLY A 8 7.68 -16.18 17.22
N SER A 9 8.20 -16.88 16.21
CA SER A 9 9.22 -16.31 15.35
C SER A 9 8.52 -15.29 14.47
N TYR A 10 8.98 -14.04 14.52
CA TYR A 10 8.50 -12.97 13.66
C TYR A 10 9.52 -12.68 12.58
N THR A 11 9.06 -12.17 11.45
CA THR A 11 9.86 -11.54 10.41
C THR A 11 9.42 -10.10 10.20
N LYS A 12 10.26 -9.33 9.50
CA LYS A 12 9.96 -7.94 9.16
C LYS A 12 9.57 -7.84 7.70
N LEU A 13 8.46 -7.16 7.44
CA LEU A 13 8.12 -6.69 6.10
C LEU A 13 8.36 -5.19 6.03
N TYR A 14 9.20 -4.76 5.10
CA TYR A 14 9.41 -3.35 4.78
C TYR A 14 8.35 -2.88 3.79
N LEU A 15 7.78 -1.71 4.05
CA LEU A 15 6.74 -1.09 3.23
C LEU A 15 7.33 0.09 2.48
N THR A 16 7.08 0.16 1.19
CA THR A 16 7.39 1.34 0.38
C THR A 16 6.16 1.73 -0.41
N ILE A 17 5.77 3.00 -0.31
CA ILE A 17 4.66 3.55 -1.09
C ILE A 17 5.27 4.34 -2.24
N PHE A 18 4.95 3.97 -3.48
CA PHE A 18 5.41 4.67 -4.67
C PHE A 18 4.32 5.57 -5.21
N VAL A 19 4.70 6.78 -5.64
CA VAL A 19 3.81 7.81 -6.17
C VAL A 19 4.16 8.09 -7.64
N PHE A 20 3.14 8.08 -8.49
CA PHE A 20 3.27 8.26 -9.94
C PHE A 20 2.34 9.38 -10.43
N ARG A 21 2.72 10.04 -11.53
CA ARG A 21 1.87 11.05 -12.19
C ARG A 21 0.61 10.41 -12.75
N GLY A 22 -0.53 11.04 -12.46
CA GLY A 22 -1.78 10.82 -13.18
C GLY A 22 -1.87 11.67 -14.44
N GLN A 23 -2.98 11.54 -15.16
CA GLN A 23 -3.36 12.40 -16.27
C GLN A 23 -4.78 12.96 -16.05
N PRO A 24 -4.97 14.29 -15.96
CA PRO A 24 -3.94 15.34 -15.86
C PRO A 24 -3.08 15.22 -14.59
N ASP A 25 -1.95 15.93 -14.62
CA ASP A 25 -0.98 15.99 -13.53
C ASP A 25 -1.51 16.87 -12.38
N VAL A 26 -2.35 16.29 -11.52
CA VAL A 26 -2.93 16.91 -10.33
C VAL A 26 -2.88 15.94 -9.16
N TYR A 27 -2.73 16.46 -7.93
CA TYR A 27 -2.44 15.62 -6.75
C TYR A 27 -3.49 14.51 -6.54
N TYR A 28 -4.78 14.79 -6.68
CA TYR A 28 -5.86 13.79 -6.50
C TYR A 28 -5.98 12.77 -7.64
N LYS A 29 -5.21 12.93 -8.72
CA LYS A 29 -5.09 11.93 -9.81
C LYS A 29 -3.78 11.15 -9.76
N ARG A 30 -2.92 11.40 -8.77
CA ARG A 30 -1.69 10.62 -8.56
C ARG A 30 -2.05 9.16 -8.35
N HIS A 31 -1.34 8.29 -9.05
CA HIS A 31 -1.45 6.86 -8.81
C HIS A 31 -0.47 6.47 -7.70
N VAL A 32 -0.93 5.64 -6.77
CA VAL A 32 -0.10 5.15 -5.66
C VAL A 32 -0.18 3.62 -5.58
N LEU A 33 0.92 3.00 -5.23
CA LEU A 33 0.99 1.57 -4.92
C LEU A 33 1.78 1.33 -3.65
N ILE A 34 1.40 0.31 -2.90
CA ILE A 34 2.15 -0.17 -1.75
C ILE A 34 2.94 -1.41 -2.14
N TYR A 35 4.21 -1.45 -1.75
CA TYR A 35 5.14 -2.52 -2.01
C TYR A 35 5.66 -3.09 -0.70
N PHE A 36 5.64 -4.41 -0.58
CA PHE A 36 6.11 -5.17 0.55
C PHE A 36 7.34 -5.99 0.18
N ARG A 37 8.37 -5.91 1.04
CA ARG A 37 9.60 -6.71 0.94
C ARG A 37 9.90 -7.39 2.26
N SER A 38 10.20 -8.69 2.25
CA SER A 38 10.68 -9.37 3.45
C SER A 38 12.14 -9.03 3.76
N ALA A 39 12.47 -8.88 5.03
CA ALA A 39 13.83 -8.74 5.51
C ALA A 39 14.64 -10.04 5.43
N GLU A 40 13.95 -11.19 5.42
CA GLU A 40 14.56 -12.52 5.49
C GLU A 40 14.41 -13.32 4.19
N ASP A 41 13.33 -13.09 3.44
CA ASP A 41 13.10 -13.72 2.14
C ASP A 41 13.32 -12.69 1.01
N PRO A 42 14.46 -12.76 0.29
CA PRO A 42 14.72 -11.84 -0.81
C PRO A 42 13.77 -12.03 -2.01
N GLU A 43 13.05 -13.14 -2.09
CA GLU A 43 12.09 -13.42 -3.16
C GLU A 43 10.68 -12.90 -2.85
N PHE A 44 10.45 -12.40 -1.63
CA PHE A 44 9.17 -11.85 -1.22
C PHE A 44 9.06 -10.40 -1.68
N HIS A 45 8.30 -10.20 -2.75
CA HIS A 45 8.07 -8.91 -3.39
C HIS A 45 6.60 -8.83 -3.79
N GLU A 46 5.83 -8.04 -3.05
CA GLU A 46 4.39 -7.99 -3.23
C GLU A 46 3.92 -6.56 -3.40
N THR A 47 3.13 -6.31 -4.43
CA THR A 47 2.53 -4.99 -4.69
C THR A 47 1.01 -5.08 -4.64
N VAL A 48 0.38 -4.10 -4.01
CA VAL A 48 -1.08 -3.94 -4.03
C VAL A 48 -1.44 -2.49 -4.36
N HIS A 49 -2.43 -2.31 -5.24
CA HIS A 49 -2.98 -1.01 -5.59
C HIS A 49 -4.38 -1.12 -6.20
N ALA A 50 -5.12 -0.02 -6.20
CA ALA A 50 -6.36 0.09 -6.97
C ALA A 50 -6.07 0.72 -8.34
N ILE A 51 -6.66 0.18 -9.39
CA ILE A 51 -6.58 0.71 -10.76
C ILE A 51 -7.96 0.77 -11.39
N ARG A 52 -8.07 1.59 -12.44
CA ARG A 52 -9.18 1.60 -13.39
C ARG A 52 -8.62 1.96 -14.76
N ASP A 53 -9.24 1.46 -15.82
CA ASP A 53 -8.72 1.64 -17.18
C ASP A 53 -9.01 3.06 -17.71
N ASP A 54 -10.13 3.65 -17.30
CA ASP A 54 -10.53 5.03 -17.57
C ASP A 54 -11.47 5.57 -16.46
N GLU A 55 -11.99 6.79 -16.61
CA GLU A 55 -12.86 7.41 -15.59
C GLU A 55 -14.24 6.76 -15.44
N GLU A 56 -14.69 6.02 -16.45
CA GLU A 56 -16.00 5.36 -16.48
C GLU A 56 -15.90 3.88 -16.06
N SER A 57 -14.69 3.33 -16.07
CA SER A 57 -14.40 1.95 -15.71
C SER A 57 -14.50 1.70 -14.20
N PRO A 58 -14.99 0.51 -13.80
CA PRO A 58 -15.00 0.14 -12.39
C PRO A 58 -13.58 0.02 -11.85
N TRP A 59 -13.43 0.34 -10.57
CA TRP A 59 -12.19 0.11 -9.85
C TRP A 59 -11.93 -1.38 -9.66
N ARG A 60 -10.66 -1.76 -9.73
CA ARG A 60 -10.18 -3.12 -9.45
C ARG A 60 -8.94 -3.08 -8.58
N VAL A 61 -8.81 -4.04 -7.68
CA VAL A 61 -7.59 -4.26 -6.92
C VAL A 61 -6.64 -5.09 -7.78
N ASP A 62 -5.46 -4.55 -8.07
CA ASP A 62 -4.39 -5.27 -8.74
C ASP A 62 -3.35 -5.73 -7.71
N ARG A 63 -2.92 -6.98 -7.87
CA ARG A 63 -1.99 -7.68 -6.98
C ARG A 63 -0.85 -8.21 -7.83
N VAL A 64 0.35 -7.72 -7.57
CA VAL A 64 1.51 -8.07 -8.41
C VAL A 64 2.54 -8.81 -7.57
N HIS A 65 2.68 -10.10 -7.86
CA HIS A 65 3.62 -11.00 -7.22
C HIS A 65 4.98 -10.99 -7.92
N LYS A 66 6.06 -10.87 -7.15
CA LYS A 66 7.46 -10.95 -7.59
C LYS A 66 7.92 -9.91 -8.62
N LYS A 67 7.09 -8.90 -8.94
CA LYS A 67 7.46 -7.84 -9.89
C LYS A 67 8.07 -6.66 -9.13
N THR A 68 9.22 -6.20 -9.61
CA THR A 68 9.98 -5.07 -9.04
C THR A 68 10.14 -3.91 -10.02
N ASP A 69 9.67 -4.06 -11.26
CA ASP A 69 9.65 -3.03 -12.30
C ASP A 69 8.21 -2.86 -12.77
N TRP A 70 7.60 -1.70 -12.53
CA TRP A 70 6.22 -1.42 -12.91
C TRP A 70 6.19 -0.66 -14.23
N ASP A 71 5.24 -0.99 -15.11
CA ASP A 71 5.07 -0.37 -16.43
C ASP A 71 4.90 1.17 -16.34
N MET A 72 4.55 1.66 -15.14
CA MET A 72 4.40 3.06 -14.79
C MET A 72 5.71 3.78 -14.44
N SER A 73 6.87 3.14 -14.50
CA SER A 73 8.17 3.72 -14.08
C SER A 73 8.49 5.05 -14.77
N ALA A 74 8.05 5.27 -16.01
CA ALA A 74 8.19 6.53 -16.73
C ALA A 74 7.44 7.72 -16.10
N SER A 75 6.45 7.44 -15.26
CA SER A 75 5.61 8.42 -14.55
C SER A 75 5.96 8.57 -13.07
N TYR A 76 7.00 7.88 -12.59
CA TYR A 76 7.44 7.93 -11.20
C TYR A 76 7.78 9.36 -10.75
N LEU A 77 7.41 9.68 -9.52
CA LEU A 77 7.71 10.97 -8.87
C LEU A 77 8.56 10.76 -7.62
N TYR A 78 7.96 10.11 -6.62
CA TYR A 78 8.49 10.02 -5.28
C TYR A 78 8.15 8.66 -4.66
N HIS A 79 8.77 8.36 -3.53
CA HIS A 79 8.35 7.27 -2.66
C HIS A 79 8.35 7.73 -1.20
N CYS A 80 7.45 7.14 -0.43
CA CYS A 80 7.41 7.23 1.03
C CYS A 80 7.88 5.89 1.61
N ASP A 81 8.77 5.93 2.60
CA ASP A 81 9.05 4.77 3.44
C ASP A 81 7.85 4.57 4.38
N GLY A 82 7.17 3.43 4.26
CA GLY A 82 6.05 3.05 5.11
C GLY A 82 6.49 2.36 6.41
N GLY A 83 7.79 2.25 6.66
CA GLY A 83 8.36 1.59 7.82
C GLY A 83 8.36 0.07 7.68
N ALA A 84 8.28 -0.63 8.83
CA ALA A 84 8.34 -2.08 8.88
C ALA A 84 7.24 -2.67 9.75
N LEU A 85 6.57 -3.71 9.25
CA LEU A 85 5.62 -4.52 10.03
C LEU A 85 6.34 -5.70 10.66
N LEU A 86 5.96 -6.05 11.89
CA LEU A 86 6.37 -7.31 12.51
C LEU A 86 5.28 -8.35 12.24
N VAL A 87 5.62 -9.43 11.56
CA VAL A 87 4.65 -10.43 11.09
C VAL A 87 5.10 -11.82 11.55
N PRO A 88 4.19 -12.69 12.05
CA PRO A 88 4.55 -14.07 12.34
C PRO A 88 5.14 -14.75 11.10
N LYS A 89 6.22 -15.52 11.28
CA LYS A 89 6.84 -16.25 10.16
C LYS A 89 5.85 -17.21 9.50
N GLY A 90 5.82 -17.22 8.18
CA GLY A 90 4.85 -17.96 7.38
C GLY A 90 3.50 -17.25 7.21
N GLN A 91 3.35 -16.03 7.73
CA GLN A 91 2.15 -15.18 7.54
C GLN A 91 2.48 -13.87 6.81
N GLU A 92 3.57 -13.83 6.04
CA GLU A 92 4.03 -12.65 5.31
C GLU A 92 2.97 -12.10 4.33
N MET A 93 2.08 -12.96 3.82
CA MET A 93 0.97 -12.55 2.98
C MET A 93 -0.18 -11.89 3.74
N ALA A 94 -0.29 -12.04 5.06
CA ALA A 94 -1.45 -11.54 5.80
C ALA A 94 -1.63 -10.00 5.68
N PRO A 95 -0.59 -9.16 5.83
CA PRO A 95 -0.71 -7.74 5.54
C PRO A 95 -1.05 -7.42 4.07
N VAL A 96 -0.52 -8.20 3.13
CA VAL A 96 -0.80 -8.05 1.69
C VAL A 96 -2.27 -8.35 1.40
N ASP A 97 -2.80 -9.42 1.98
CA ASP A 97 -4.20 -9.83 1.85
C ASP A 97 -5.15 -8.82 2.48
N ILE A 98 -4.78 -8.20 3.60
CA ILE A 98 -5.56 -7.10 4.21
C ILE A 98 -5.68 -5.94 3.22
N MET A 99 -4.54 -5.43 2.72
CA MET A 99 -4.56 -4.35 1.72
C MET A 99 -5.41 -4.73 0.51
N ALA A 100 -5.30 -5.97 0.05
CA ALA A 100 -5.98 -6.43 -1.14
C ALA A 100 -7.46 -6.80 -0.93
N SER A 101 -7.94 -6.75 0.31
CA SER A 101 -9.34 -6.98 0.69
C SER A 101 -10.18 -5.70 0.78
N ILE A 102 -9.54 -4.53 0.68
CA ILE A 102 -10.22 -3.24 0.70
C ILE A 102 -11.24 -3.19 -0.44
N SER A 103 -12.50 -2.92 -0.09
CA SER A 103 -13.59 -2.91 -1.05
C SER A 103 -13.51 -1.69 -1.97
N VAL A 104 -13.41 -2.01 -3.26
CA VAL A 104 -13.47 -1.05 -4.37
C VAL A 104 -14.81 -1.08 -5.11
N GLU A 105 -15.74 -1.93 -4.67
CA GLU A 105 -17.08 -2.04 -5.26
C GLU A 105 -17.84 -0.73 -5.10
N HIS A 106 -18.50 -0.28 -6.17
CA HIS A 106 -19.34 0.91 -6.21
C HIS A 106 -18.61 2.24 -5.92
N ARG A 107 -17.27 2.24 -5.91
CA ARG A 107 -16.47 3.46 -5.70
C ARG A 107 -16.47 4.39 -6.91
N GLU A 108 -16.92 3.94 -8.08
CA GLU A 108 -17.12 4.77 -9.27
C GLU A 108 -18.18 5.86 -9.06
N ALA A 109 -19.15 5.62 -8.17
CA ALA A 109 -20.17 6.59 -7.81
C ALA A 109 -19.66 7.65 -6.80
N ASP A 110 -18.52 7.39 -6.16
CA ASP A 110 -17.87 8.32 -5.24
C ASP A 110 -16.84 9.16 -6.03
N SER A 111 -17.25 10.37 -6.42
CA SER A 111 -16.39 11.29 -7.19
C SER A 111 -15.10 11.69 -6.48
N GLY A 112 -14.98 11.45 -5.17
CA GLY A 112 -13.78 11.75 -4.39
C GLY A 112 -12.81 10.57 -4.27
N TRP A 113 -13.27 9.34 -4.48
CA TRP A 113 -12.48 8.14 -4.22
C TRP A 113 -11.42 7.89 -5.30
N ASN A 114 -10.19 7.68 -4.87
CA ASN A 114 -9.04 7.45 -5.74
C ASN A 114 -8.02 6.50 -5.11
N CYS A 115 -6.88 6.28 -5.78
CA CYS A 115 -5.83 5.35 -5.33
C CYS A 115 -5.28 5.70 -3.93
N GLN A 116 -5.27 6.96 -3.54
CA GLN A 116 -4.83 7.40 -2.21
C GLN A 116 -5.83 6.97 -1.15
N ASN A 117 -7.13 7.06 -1.42
CA ASN A 117 -8.16 6.56 -0.51
C ASN A 117 -8.00 5.06 -0.30
N PHE A 118 -7.81 4.27 -1.36
CA PHE A 118 -7.54 2.83 -1.26
C PHE A 118 -6.36 2.53 -0.32
N LEU A 119 -5.25 3.24 -0.54
CA LEU A 119 -4.05 3.07 0.27
C LEU A 119 -4.31 3.43 1.73
N LEU A 120 -4.89 4.60 2.01
CA LEU A 120 -5.14 5.06 3.37
C LEU A 120 -6.15 4.17 4.11
N GLU A 121 -7.20 3.69 3.44
CA GLU A 121 -8.13 2.70 3.98
C GLU A 121 -7.38 1.40 4.35
N GLY A 122 -6.51 0.91 3.47
CA GLY A 122 -5.68 -0.26 3.75
C GLY A 122 -4.71 -0.10 4.93
N LEU A 123 -4.04 1.06 5.03
CA LEU A 123 -3.14 1.34 6.15
C LEU A 123 -3.91 1.37 7.48
N LYS A 124 -5.15 1.87 7.51
CA LYS A 124 -6.02 1.80 8.69
C LYS A 124 -6.40 0.38 9.07
N GLU A 125 -6.68 -0.48 8.10
CA GLU A 125 -6.97 -1.90 8.37
C GLU A 125 -5.75 -2.65 8.91
N LEU A 126 -4.53 -2.29 8.48
CA LEU A 126 -3.30 -2.82 9.09
C LEU A 126 -3.16 -2.41 10.56
N VAL A 127 -3.54 -1.18 10.91
CA VAL A 127 -3.61 -0.72 12.31
C VAL A 127 -4.69 -1.50 13.07
N ALA A 128 -5.89 -1.64 12.51
CA ALA A 128 -6.99 -2.37 13.13
C ALA A 128 -6.66 -3.86 13.37
N ALA A 129 -5.85 -4.46 12.49
CA ALA A 129 -5.35 -5.82 12.62
C ALA A 129 -4.15 -5.96 13.60
N GLY A 130 -3.64 -4.85 14.14
CA GLY A 130 -2.58 -4.83 15.14
C GLY A 130 -1.16 -4.94 14.58
N TYR A 131 -0.96 -4.70 13.28
CA TYR A 131 0.39 -4.70 12.69
C TYR A 131 1.16 -3.40 12.97
N GLN A 132 0.45 -2.30 13.23
CA GLN A 132 1.00 -0.99 13.56
C GLN A 132 0.07 -0.21 14.49
N GLU A 133 0.59 0.88 15.05
CA GLU A 133 -0.16 1.81 15.89
C GLU A 133 -0.73 2.99 15.08
N GLN A 134 -1.69 3.72 15.65
CA GLN A 134 -2.33 4.86 14.99
C GLN A 134 -1.32 5.99 14.70
N GLU A 135 -0.33 6.17 15.57
CA GLU A 135 0.75 7.13 15.42
C GLU A 135 1.59 6.86 14.17
N TRP A 136 1.82 5.58 13.84
CA TRP A 136 2.48 5.18 12.60
C TRP A 136 1.63 5.57 11.38
N TYR A 137 0.33 5.28 11.41
CA TYR A 137 -0.58 5.65 10.32
C TYR A 137 -0.55 7.16 10.08
N ASN A 138 -0.67 7.96 11.14
CA ASN A 138 -0.68 9.42 11.03
C ASN A 138 0.63 9.94 10.40
N ALA A 139 1.77 9.40 10.84
CA ALA A 139 3.07 9.78 10.30
C ALA A 139 3.24 9.43 8.81
N VAL A 140 2.75 8.25 8.40
CA VAL A 140 2.79 7.82 6.98
C VAL A 140 1.80 8.64 6.14
N GLU A 141 0.60 8.92 6.65
CA GLU A 141 -0.38 9.78 5.98
C GLU A 141 0.17 11.19 5.76
N ASP A 142 0.73 11.82 6.79
CA ASP A 142 1.33 13.16 6.69
C ASP A 142 2.47 13.19 5.67
N ALA A 143 3.39 12.22 5.73
CA ALA A 143 4.50 12.13 4.79
C ALA A 143 4.04 11.89 3.35
N LEU A 144 3.02 11.05 3.15
CA LEU A 144 2.43 10.82 1.83
C LEU A 144 1.75 12.09 1.31
N MET A 145 1.01 12.80 2.15
CA MET A 145 0.33 14.05 1.77
C MET A 145 1.31 15.12 1.33
N ASP A 146 2.44 15.27 2.04
CA ASP A 146 3.52 16.17 1.62
C ASP A 146 4.05 15.80 0.23
N LEU A 147 4.30 14.51 -0.03
CA LEU A 147 4.80 14.04 -1.33
C LEU A 147 3.78 14.12 -2.47
N LEU A 148 2.49 14.02 -2.17
CA LEU A 148 1.42 14.17 -3.17
C LEU A 148 1.26 15.61 -3.62
N LEU A 149 1.46 16.56 -2.69
CA LEU A 149 1.42 18.00 -2.95
C LEU A 149 2.74 18.50 -3.56
N ASP A 150 3.87 17.91 -3.20
CA ASP A 150 5.14 18.23 -3.82
C ASP A 150 5.15 17.85 -5.32
N GLY A 151 5.68 18.72 -6.16
CA GLY A 151 5.63 18.59 -7.61
C GLY A 151 4.24 18.82 -8.25
N ALA A 152 3.17 19.08 -7.48
CA ALA A 152 1.90 19.60 -8.01
C ALA A 152 2.02 21.10 -8.30
N VAL A 153 2.93 21.48 -9.21
CA VAL A 153 3.00 22.83 -9.75
C VAL A 153 2.02 22.91 -10.92
N GLY A 154 0.90 23.60 -10.68
CA GLY A 154 0.03 24.11 -11.76
C GLY A 154 0.69 25.25 -12.51
#